data_AF-A0A3D6DPY1-F1
#
_entry.id   AF-A0A3D6DPY1-F1
#
_cell.length_a   1.000
_cell.length_b   1.000
_cell.length_c   1.000
_cell.angle_alpha   90.00
_cell.angle_beta   90.00
_cell.angle_gamma   90.00
#
_symmetry.space_group_name_H-M   'P 1'
#
loop_
_entity.id
_entity.type
_entity.pdbx_description
1 polymer ?
#
loop_
_entity_poly.entity_id
_entity_poly.type
_entity_poly.pdbx_seq_one_letter_code
_entity_poly.pdbx_strand_id
1 'polypeptide(L)' 'MPKLRNDVTLLLSSKKASELVTINGKRALAEEIKEQMNGVLDPAGKGKKRDSPIKEVLFTSFIIQ' A
#
# COMPACT_ATOMS: atom_id res chain seq x y z
N MET A 1 14.88 -3.41 0.92
CA MET A 1 14.07 -3.57 2.15
C MET A 1 13.15 -4.79 2.00
N PRO A 2 13.57 -5.98 2.48
CA PRO A 2 12.79 -7.22 2.35
C PRO A 2 11.40 -7.15 3.01
N LYS A 3 11.31 -6.52 4.19
CA LYS A 3 10.07 -6.40 4.96
C LYS A 3 8.96 -5.66 4.21
N LEU A 4 9.26 -4.51 3.59
CA LEU A 4 8.27 -3.76 2.80
C LEU A 4 7.69 -4.61 1.65
N ARG A 5 8.54 -5.36 0.95
CA ARG A 5 8.09 -6.21 -0.16
C ARG A 5 7.19 -7.33 0.34
N ASN A 6 7.60 -8.01 1.41
CA ASN A 6 6.80 -9.05 2.06
C ASN A 6 5.41 -8.53 2.47
N ASP A 7 5.38 -7.38 3.13
CA ASP A 7 4.17 -6.78 3.68
C ASP A 7 3.17 -6.40 2.57
N VAL A 8 3.66 -5.86 1.45
CA VAL A 8 2.85 -5.59 0.25
C VAL A 8 2.35 -6.89 -0.39
N THR A 9 3.19 -7.92 -0.50
CA THR A 9 2.76 -9.23 -1.03
C THR A 9 1.63 -9.83 -0.19
N LEU A 10 1.76 -9.82 1.14
CA LEU A 10 0.72 -10.32 2.04
C LEU A 10 -0.58 -9.51 1.93
N LEU A 11 -0.48 -8.17 1.82
CA LEU A 11 -1.65 -7.32 1.59
C LEU A 11 -2.37 -7.70 0.29
N LEU A 12 -1.63 -7.83 -0.82
CA LEU A 12 -2.21 -8.21 -2.10
C LEU A 12 -2.87 -9.59 -2.06
N SER A 13 -2.27 -10.57 -1.37
CA SER A 13 -2.85 -11.90 -1.18
C SER A 13 -4.18 -11.90 -0.41
N SER A 14 -4.47 -10.86 0.37
CA SER A 14 -5.72 -10.73 1.12
C SER A 14 -6.87 -10.07 0.34
N LYS A 15 -6.59 -9.50 -0.85
CA LYS A 15 -7.57 -8.76 -1.66
C LYS A 15 -8.22 -9.65 -2.69
N LYS A 16 -9.52 -9.47 -2.94
CA LYS A 16 -10.21 -10.13 -4.04
C LYS A 16 -9.95 -9.38 -5.34
N ALA A 17 -9.83 -10.13 -6.45
CA ALA A 17 -9.66 -9.52 -7.77
C ALA A 17 -10.77 -8.49 -8.10
N SER A 18 -12.02 -8.79 -7.74
CA SER A 18 -13.17 -7.88 -7.93
C SER A 18 -12.98 -6.51 -7.26
N GLU A 19 -12.25 -6.45 -6.15
CA GLU A 19 -11.96 -5.20 -5.44
C GLU A 19 -10.88 -4.37 -6.14
N LEU A 20 -10.08 -4.97 -7.02
CA LEU A 20 -8.93 -4.34 -7.67
C LEU A 20 -9.19 -3.97 -9.14
N VAL A 21 -10.28 -4.45 -9.74
CA VAL A 21 -10.66 -4.12 -11.12
C VAL A 21 -11.00 -2.63 -11.26
N THR A 22 -11.70 -2.06 -10.29
CA THR A 22 -12.18 -0.67 -10.37
C THR A 22 -11.08 0.35 -10.06
N ILE A 23 -11.25 1.59 -10.55
CA ILE A 23 -10.32 2.70 -10.25
C ILE A 23 -10.32 3.01 -8.74
N ASN A 24 -11.50 3.04 -8.12
CA ASN A 24 -11.63 3.30 -6.68
C ASN A 24 -10.93 2.23 -5.86
N GLY A 25 -11.07 0.96 -6.28
CA GLY A 25 -10.37 -0.17 -5.70
C GLY A 25 -8.85 -0.06 -5.75
N LYS A 26 -8.31 0.32 -6.91
CA LYS A 26 -6.87 0.61 -7.06
C LYS A 26 -6.43 1.76 -6.16
N ARG A 27 -7.19 2.87 -6.11
CA ARG A 27 -6.87 4.00 -5.23
C ARG A 27 -6.86 3.59 -3.75
N ALA A 28 -7.84 2.81 -3.31
CA ALA A 28 -7.88 2.27 -1.96
C ALA A 28 -6.65 1.40 -1.67
N LEU A 29 -6.30 0.49 -2.58
CA LEU A 29 -5.10 -0.33 -2.45
C LEU A 29 -3.81 0.51 -2.35
N ALA A 30 -3.68 1.58 -3.15
CA ALA A 30 -2.51 2.46 -3.09
C ALA A 30 -2.39 3.15 -1.72
N GLU A 31 -3.51 3.60 -1.15
CA GLU A 31 -3.55 4.20 0.18
C GLU A 31 -3.20 3.19 1.28
N GLU A 32 -3.74 1.98 1.20
CA GLU A 32 -3.41 0.91 2.15
C GLU A 32 -1.93 0.52 2.10
N ILE A 33 -1.36 0.37 0.90
CA ILE A 33 0.08 0.12 0.73
C ILE A 33 0.90 1.26 1.35
N LYS A 34 0.53 2.51 1.09
CA LYS A 34 1.21 3.68 1.66
C LYS A 34 1.18 3.67 3.18
N GLU A 35 0.02 3.41 3.78
CA GLU A 35 -0.15 3.35 5.23
C GLU A 35 0.71 2.24 5.84
N GLN A 36 0.66 1.04 5.25
CA GLN A 36 1.43 -0.10 5.72
C GLN A 36 2.94 0.16 5.63
N MET A 37 3.42 0.66 4.49
CA MET A 37 4.84 0.97 4.30
C MET A 37 5.33 2.08 5.24
N ASN A 38 4.55 3.15 5.41
CA ASN A 38 4.87 4.21 6.36
C ASN A 38 4.89 3.69 7.80
N GLY A 39 3.99 2.77 8.16
CA GLY A 39 4.01 2.12 9.48
C GLY A 39 5.27 1.28 9.73
N VAL A 40 5.87 0.72 8.68
CA VAL A 40 7.15 -0.02 8.78
C VAL A 40 8.34 0.93 8.85
N LEU A 41 8.33 2.03 8.09
CA LEU A 41 9.44 2.99 8.02
C LEU A 41 9.47 3.96 9.20
N ASP A 42 8.31 4.35 9.71
CA ASP A 42 8.16 5.26 10.86
C ASP A 42 7.07 4.75 11.83
N PRO A 43 7.35 3.67 12.58
CA PRO A 43 6.42 3.12 13.55
C PRO A 43 6.07 4.11 14.69
N ALA A 44 6.97 5.06 15.00
CA ALA A 44 6.77 6.08 16.04
C ALA A 44 6.01 7.33 15.55
N GLY A 45 5.87 7.49 14.23
CA GLY A 45 5.10 8.52 13.55
C GLY A 45 3.65 8.15 13.26
N LYS A 46 3.23 6.91 13.54
CA LYS A 46 1.85 6.45 13.32
C LYS A 46 0.86 7.38 14.05
N GLY A 47 0.07 8.14 13.30
CA GLY A 47 -0.92 9.10 13.82
C GLY A 47 -0.42 10.53 14.10
N LYS A 48 0.85 10.85 13.83
CA LYS A 48 1.38 12.22 13.92
C LYS A 48 1.29 12.90 12.55
N LYS A 49 0.89 14.18 12.50
CA LYS A 49 0.94 15.05 11.30
C LYS A 49 2.39 15.40 10.92
N ARG A 50 3.31 14.45 10.96
CA ARG A 50 4.66 14.61 10.43
C ARG A 50 4.65 14.15 8.97
N ASP A 51 5.58 14.68 8.21
CA ASP A 51 5.76 14.28 6.84
C ASP A 51 6.21 12.81 6.77
N SER A 52 5.27 11.91 6.50
CA SER A 52 5.57 10.49 6.30
C SER A 52 6.54 10.31 5.13
N PRO A 53 7.48 9.35 5.21
CA PRO A 53 8.52 9.14 4.21
C PRO A 53 7.98 8.76 2.83
N ILE A 54 6.84 8.06 2.77
CA ILE A 54 6.14 7.74 1.52
C ILE A 54 4.95 8.67 1.37
N LYS A 55 4.96 9.46 0.29
CA LYS A 55 3.90 10.41 -0.06
C LYS A 55 2.76 9.78 -0.86
N GLU A 56 3.11 8.94 -1.81
CA GLU A 56 2.15 8.29 -2.72
C GLU A 56 2.68 6.96 -3.24
N VAL A 57 1.76 6.11 -3.69
CA VAL A 57 2.03 4.83 -4.34
C VAL A 57 1.38 4.89 -5.72
N LEU A 58 2.21 4.76 -6.76
CA LEU A 58 1.78 4.84 -8.15
C LEU A 58 1.96 3.47 -8.82
N PHE A 59 0.88 2.95 -9.41
CA PHE A 59 0.96 1.72 -10.20
C PHE A 59 1.37 2.05 -11.64
N THR A 60 2.55 1.60 -12.04
CA THR A 60 3.04 1.73 -13.43
C THR A 60 2.64 0.53 -14.29
N SER A 61 2.33 -0.61 -13.66
CA SER A 61 1.78 -1.80 -14.28
C SER A 61 0.82 -2.47 -13.29
N PHE A 62 -0.35 -2.90 -13.79
CA PHE A 62 -1.36 -3.58 -12.99
C PHE A 62 -2.06 -4.64 -13.85
N ILE A 63 -1.70 -5.90 -13.63
CA ILE A 63 -2.21 -7.04 -14.38
C ILE A 63 -3.06 -7.89 -13.43
N ILE A 64 -4.29 -8.19 -13.85
CA ILE A 64 -5.19 -9.13 -13.18
C ILE A 64 -5.44 -10.25 -14.20
N GLN A 65 -5.17 -11.49 -13.82
CA GLN A 65 -5.38 -12.69 -14.65
C GLN A 65 -6.65 -13.42 -14.22
#